data_AF-A0A7V5DCX4-F1
#
_entry.id   AF-A0A7V5DCX4-F1
#
_cell.length_a   1.000
_cell.length_b   1.000
_cell.length_c   1.000
_cell.angle_alpha   90.00
_cell.angle_beta   90.00
_cell.angle_gamma   90.00
#
_symmetry.space_group_name_H-M   'P 1'
#
loop_
_entity.id
_entity.type
_entity.pdbx_description
1 polymer ?
#
loop_
_entity_poly.entity_id
_entity_poly.type
_entity_poly.pdbx_seq_one_letter_code
_entity_poly.pdbx_strand_id
1 'polypeptide(L)'
;MKKILLPLLFLAPLFAGAQIDTSALSFTFSGYAEPYYGYDFGEPASGNRPGFVYSHNRHNEFNVNLAYLKGSVNAQRFRGNLAVMAGTYANANLAAEPATLQNIFEANAGVKLSKKSELWLDGGIFGSHIGFESAIGKDCWTLTRSILADNSPYYESGAKLSYTTPDGKWFFSA
;
A
#
# COMPACT_ATOMS: atom_id res chain seq x y z
N MET A 1 45.04 -24.41 -15.58
CA MET A 1 43.84 -23.58 -15.81
C MET A 1 42.65 -24.27 -15.13
N LYS A 2 42.24 -23.81 -13.95
CA LYS A 2 41.14 -24.44 -13.17
C LYS A 2 39.80 -23.99 -13.76
N LYS A 3 39.02 -24.93 -14.31
CA LYS A 3 37.65 -24.68 -14.78
C LYS A 3 36.73 -24.75 -13.57
N ILE A 4 36.21 -23.59 -13.15
CA ILE A 4 35.16 -23.50 -12.13
C ILE A 4 33.83 -23.71 -12.86
N LEU A 5 33.18 -24.85 -12.61
CA LEU A 5 31.83 -25.13 -13.06
C LEU A 5 30.86 -24.55 -12.03
N LEU A 6 30.18 -23.46 -12.40
CA LEU A 6 29.06 -22.90 -11.64
C LEU A 6 27.80 -23.75 -11.95
N PRO A 7 27.08 -24.30 -10.97
CA PRO A 7 25.81 -24.94 -11.25
C PRO A 7 24.75 -23.85 -11.45
N LEU A 8 24.21 -23.76 -12.67
CA LEU A 8 23.03 -22.97 -12.98
C LEU A 8 21.83 -23.64 -12.29
N LEU A 9 21.30 -23.02 -11.24
CA LEU A 9 20.04 -23.45 -10.64
C LEU A 9 18.90 -23.03 -11.58
N PHE A 10 18.45 -23.92 -12.45
CA PHE A 10 17.22 -23.72 -13.22
C PHE A 10 16.02 -23.85 -12.28
N LEU A 11 15.41 -22.72 -11.95
CA LEU A 11 14.11 -22.67 -11.28
C LEU A 11 13.03 -22.99 -12.32
N ALA A 12 12.69 -24.26 -12.48
CA ALA A 12 11.54 -24.66 -13.29
C ALA A 12 10.25 -24.14 -12.63
N PRO A 13 9.30 -23.54 -13.37
CA PRO A 13 8.01 -23.19 -12.82
C PRO A 13 7.24 -24.50 -12.58
N LEU A 14 7.20 -24.93 -11.32
CA LEU A 14 6.24 -25.94 -10.87
C LEU A 14 4.85 -25.34 -11.00
N PHE A 15 4.16 -25.65 -12.10
CA PHE A 15 2.73 -25.42 -12.23
C PHE A 15 2.01 -26.42 -11.31
N ALA A 16 1.96 -26.10 -10.02
CA ALA A 16 1.10 -26.77 -9.06
C ALA A 16 -0.35 -26.37 -9.38
N GLY A 17 -1.06 -27.23 -10.10
CA GLY A 17 -2.51 -27.12 -10.29
C GLY A 17 -3.23 -27.42 -8.97
N ALA A 18 -3.29 -26.44 -8.07
CA ALA A 18 -4.21 -26.50 -6.95
C ALA A 18 -5.62 -26.21 -7.47
N GLN A 19 -6.55 -27.16 -7.29
CA GLN A 19 -7.98 -26.90 -7.49
C GLN A 19 -8.38 -25.81 -6.49
N ILE A 20 -8.56 -24.60 -7.00
CA ILE A 20 -9.04 -23.47 -6.22
C ILE A 20 -10.53 -23.71 -6.01
N ASP A 21 -10.93 -23.90 -4.77
CA ASP A 21 -12.35 -23.92 -4.41
C ASP A 21 -12.90 -22.48 -4.57
N THR A 22 -13.50 -22.23 -5.74
CA THR A 22 -14.05 -20.93 -6.13
C THR A 22 -15.38 -20.61 -5.43
N SER A 23 -15.94 -21.57 -4.66
CA SER A 23 -17.26 -21.41 -4.02
C SER A 23 -17.31 -20.28 -2.98
N ALA A 24 -16.15 -19.84 -2.48
CA ALA A 24 -16.01 -18.72 -1.54
C ALA A 24 -15.25 -17.52 -2.12
N LEU A 25 -15.19 -17.40 -3.46
CA LEU A 25 -14.51 -16.29 -4.12
C LEU A 25 -15.34 -15.00 -3.99
N SER A 26 -14.74 -13.98 -3.40
CA SER A 26 -15.30 -12.64 -3.27
C SER A 26 -14.43 -11.63 -4.01
N PHE A 27 -15.06 -10.79 -4.82
CA PHE A 27 -14.45 -9.62 -5.43
C PHE A 27 -15.05 -8.37 -4.81
N THR A 28 -14.20 -7.42 -4.45
CA THR A 28 -14.62 -6.12 -3.94
C THR A 28 -13.92 -5.04 -4.74
N PHE A 29 -14.68 -4.03 -5.14
CA PHE A 29 -14.15 -2.82 -5.75
C PHE A 29 -14.50 -1.64 -4.86
N SER A 30 -13.52 -0.78 -4.60
CA SER A 30 -13.70 0.43 -3.80
C SER A 30 -12.87 1.58 -4.37
N GLY A 31 -13.21 2.79 -3.95
CA GLY A 31 -12.50 3.99 -4.36
C GLY A 31 -12.59 5.07 -3.31
N TYR A 32 -11.68 6.03 -3.42
CA TYR A 32 -11.59 7.18 -2.54
C TYR A 32 -11.06 8.36 -3.35
N ALA A 33 -11.50 9.57 -3.00
CA ALA A 33 -10.99 10.81 -3.58
C ALA A 33 -11.04 11.91 -2.53
N GLU A 34 -10.00 12.73 -2.50
CA GLU A 34 -9.84 13.86 -1.60
C GLU A 34 -9.53 15.14 -2.38
N PRO A 35 -10.55 15.85 -2.88
CA PRO A 35 -10.37 17.18 -3.44
C PRO A 35 -10.15 18.21 -2.33
N TYR A 36 -9.32 19.22 -2.59
CA TYR A 36 -9.06 20.31 -1.67
C TYR A 36 -8.76 21.63 -2.37
N TYR A 37 -8.89 22.70 -1.57
CA TYR A 37 -8.35 24.02 -1.87
C TYR A 37 -7.59 24.48 -0.63
N GLY A 38 -6.34 24.91 -0.81
CA GLY A 38 -5.49 25.39 0.27
C GLY A 38 -4.96 26.79 -0.06
N TYR A 39 -4.98 27.69 0.91
CA TYR A 39 -4.32 29.00 0.81
C TYR A 39 -3.24 29.12 1.88
N ASP A 40 -2.08 29.60 1.47
CA ASP A 40 -0.92 29.83 2.34
C ASP A 40 -0.64 31.33 2.35
N PHE A 41 -0.77 31.98 3.50
CA PHE A 41 -0.57 33.42 3.64
C PHE A 41 0.89 33.86 3.42
N GLY A 42 1.84 32.92 3.39
CA GLY A 42 3.22 33.19 2.99
C GLY A 42 3.41 33.36 1.48
N GLU A 43 2.36 33.13 0.67
CA GLU A 43 2.35 33.29 -0.79
C GLU A 43 3.61 32.70 -1.47
N PRO A 44 3.87 31.39 -1.30
CA PRO A 44 5.08 30.77 -1.79
C PRO A 44 5.17 30.87 -3.32
N ALA A 45 6.24 31.48 -3.83
CA ALA A 45 6.45 31.69 -5.26
C ALA A 45 6.50 30.39 -6.10
N SER A 46 6.79 29.24 -5.46
CA SER A 46 6.80 27.92 -6.10
C SER A 46 5.40 27.32 -6.30
N GLY A 47 4.36 27.91 -5.69
CA GLY A 47 3.02 27.34 -5.61
C GLY A 47 2.93 26.09 -4.71
N ASN A 48 4.03 25.68 -4.08
CA ASN A 48 4.08 24.59 -3.12
C ASN A 48 4.16 25.15 -1.70
N ARG A 49 3.41 24.56 -0.79
CA ARG A 49 3.58 24.73 0.66
C ARG A 49 4.95 24.18 1.09
N PRO A 50 5.44 24.50 2.31
CA PRO A 50 6.76 24.09 2.77
C PRO A 50 7.05 22.59 2.59
N GLY A 51 8.29 22.24 2.25
CA GLY A 51 8.68 20.88 1.82
C GLY A 51 8.59 19.76 2.86
N PHE A 52 8.11 20.05 4.06
CA PHE A 52 7.78 19.06 5.10
C PHE A 52 6.27 18.76 5.16
N VAL A 53 5.47 19.36 4.27
CA VAL A 53 4.03 19.13 4.13
C VAL A 53 3.80 18.40 2.80
N TYR A 54 3.55 17.10 2.88
CA TYR A 54 3.33 16.29 1.68
C TYR A 54 1.84 16.17 1.34
N SER A 55 0.99 16.15 2.36
CA SER A 55 -0.46 16.17 2.19
C SER A 55 -0.97 17.60 1.97
N HIS A 56 -1.86 17.79 1.00
CA HIS A 56 -2.46 19.10 0.70
C HIS A 56 -1.40 20.18 0.43
N ASN A 57 -0.38 19.84 -0.36
CA ASN A 57 0.86 20.60 -0.48
C ASN A 57 0.84 21.76 -1.51
N ARG A 58 -0.28 22.02 -2.18
CA ARG A 58 -0.40 23.09 -3.18
C ARG A 58 -1.06 24.34 -2.61
N HIS A 59 -0.64 25.51 -3.10
CA HIS A 59 -1.11 26.83 -2.68
C HIS A 59 -1.98 27.49 -3.76
N ASN A 60 -3.13 28.02 -3.33
CA ASN A 60 -4.03 28.86 -4.12
C ASN A 60 -4.54 28.18 -5.41
N GLU A 61 -4.78 26.88 -5.35
CA GLU A 61 -5.32 26.09 -6.46
C GLU A 61 -6.19 24.92 -5.95
N PHE A 62 -7.19 24.55 -6.75
CA PHE A 62 -7.99 23.35 -6.53
C PHE A 62 -7.22 22.12 -6.99
N ASN A 63 -7.10 21.12 -6.13
CA ASN A 63 -6.40 19.88 -6.42
C ASN A 63 -7.08 18.66 -5.82
N VAL A 64 -6.57 17.49 -6.19
CA VAL A 64 -6.84 16.23 -5.51
C VAL A 64 -5.59 15.83 -4.76
N ASN A 65 -5.68 15.72 -3.42
CA ASN A 65 -4.55 15.29 -2.60
C ASN A 65 -4.25 13.82 -2.87
N LEU A 66 -5.25 12.95 -2.65
CA LEU A 66 -5.19 11.53 -2.92
C LEU A 66 -6.52 11.07 -3.52
N ALA A 67 -6.45 10.34 -4.62
CA ALA A 67 -7.55 9.52 -5.11
C ALA A 67 -7.02 8.13 -5.45
N TYR A 68 -7.79 7.09 -5.18
CA TYR A 68 -7.43 5.74 -5.58
C TYR A 68 -8.65 4.92 -5.99
N LEU A 69 -8.38 3.91 -6.81
CA LEU A 69 -9.30 2.80 -7.08
C LEU A 69 -8.63 1.52 -6.62
N LYS A 70 -9.38 0.67 -5.91
CA LYS A 70 -8.89 -0.57 -5.33
C LYS A 70 -9.77 -1.74 -5.76
N GLY A 71 -9.13 -2.77 -6.31
CA GLY A 71 -9.71 -4.10 -6.50
C GLY A 71 -9.12 -5.08 -5.48
N SER A 72 -10.00 -5.87 -4.87
CA SER A 72 -9.62 -6.92 -3.92
C SER A 72 -10.28 -8.22 -4.30
N VAL A 73 -9.52 -9.31 -4.23
CA VAL A 73 -10.00 -10.67 -4.37
C VAL A 73 -9.70 -11.43 -3.09
N ASN A 74 -10.69 -12.15 -2.58
CA ASN A 74 -10.54 -12.99 -1.40
C ASN A 74 -11.16 -14.36 -1.66
N ALA A 75 -10.44 -15.41 -1.31
CA ALA A 75 -10.91 -16.79 -1.33
C ALA A 75 -10.43 -17.51 -0.07
N GLN A 76 -10.85 -18.78 0.11
CA GLN A 76 -10.46 -19.56 1.29
C GLN A 76 -8.94 -19.70 1.48
N ARG A 77 -8.16 -19.70 0.39
CA ARG A 77 -6.74 -20.04 0.41
C ARG A 77 -5.81 -19.00 -0.22
N PHE A 78 -6.36 -17.97 -0.85
CA PHE A 78 -5.59 -16.87 -1.41
C PHE A 78 -6.35 -15.56 -1.31
N ARG A 79 -5.60 -14.46 -1.31
CA ARG A 79 -6.13 -13.10 -1.39
C ARG A 79 -5.20 -12.22 -2.21
N GLY A 80 -5.74 -11.13 -2.74
CA GLY A 80 -4.96 -10.15 -3.49
C GLY A 80 -5.62 -8.79 -3.47
N ASN A 81 -4.79 -7.75 -3.48
CA ASN A 81 -5.19 -6.36 -3.47
C ASN A 81 -4.35 -5.60 -4.50
N LEU A 82 -5.02 -4.80 -5.32
CA LEU A 82 -4.38 -3.84 -6.20
C LEU A 82 -5.11 -2.51 -6.07
N ALA A 83 -4.39 -1.47 -5.67
CA ALA A 83 -4.87 -0.10 -5.64
C ALA A 83 -3.93 0.80 -6.42
N VAL A 84 -4.49 1.55 -7.37
CA VAL A 84 -3.80 2.59 -8.12
C VAL A 84 -4.26 3.94 -7.61
N MET A 85 -3.33 4.86 -7.43
CA MET A 85 -3.61 6.21 -6.96
C MET A 85 -3.17 7.29 -7.94
N ALA A 86 -3.75 8.46 -7.74
CA ALA A 86 -3.37 9.72 -8.35
C ALA A 86 -3.56 10.86 -7.34
N GLY A 87 -2.92 11.99 -7.59
CA GLY A 87 -3.06 13.19 -6.77
C GLY A 87 -1.72 13.82 -6.40
N THR A 88 -1.78 14.98 -5.75
CA THR A 88 -0.58 15.76 -5.41
C THR A 88 0.28 15.06 -4.36
N TYR A 89 -0.32 14.24 -3.50
CA TYR A 89 0.39 13.45 -2.48
C TYR A 89 1.46 12.54 -3.11
N ALA A 90 1.12 11.80 -4.17
CA ALA A 90 2.05 10.86 -4.81
C ALA A 90 3.27 11.62 -5.39
N ASN A 91 3.03 12.75 -6.05
CA ASN A 91 4.06 13.59 -6.64
C ASN A 91 5.00 14.20 -5.59
N ALA A 92 4.49 14.48 -4.39
CA ALA A 92 5.25 15.11 -3.32
C ALA A 92 5.99 14.06 -2.47
N ASN A 93 5.26 13.07 -1.93
CA ASN A 93 5.78 12.12 -0.97
C ASN A 93 6.59 11.00 -1.63
N LEU A 94 6.22 10.60 -2.85
CA LEU A 94 6.89 9.53 -3.60
C LEU A 94 7.80 10.06 -4.71
N ALA A 95 8.21 11.34 -4.63
CA ALA A 95 9.06 11.97 -5.65
C ALA A 95 10.37 11.21 -5.91
N ALA A 96 10.89 10.48 -4.92
CA ALA A 96 12.10 9.67 -5.02
C ALA A 96 11.86 8.27 -5.63
N GLU A 97 10.61 7.81 -5.72
CA GLU A 97 10.27 6.51 -6.28
C GLU A 97 10.30 6.52 -7.81
N PRO A 98 10.56 5.38 -8.47
CA PRO A 98 10.43 5.27 -9.91
C PRO A 98 9.03 5.67 -10.39
N ALA A 99 8.95 6.44 -11.48
CA ALA A 99 7.67 6.95 -12.00
C ALA A 99 6.62 5.85 -12.28
N THR A 100 7.07 4.62 -12.60
CA THR A 100 6.21 3.46 -12.81
C THR A 100 5.55 2.93 -11.54
N LEU A 101 6.11 3.22 -10.35
CA LEU A 101 5.64 2.75 -9.06
C LEU A 101 4.96 3.84 -8.22
N GLN A 102 5.21 5.12 -8.52
CA GLN A 102 4.63 6.27 -7.81
C GLN A 102 3.11 6.24 -7.71
N ASN A 103 2.42 5.62 -8.67
CA ASN A 103 0.96 5.55 -8.70
C ASN A 103 0.41 4.22 -8.14
N ILE A 104 1.25 3.36 -7.57
CA ILE A 104 0.82 2.15 -6.90
C ILE A 104 0.61 2.48 -5.42
N PHE A 105 -0.64 2.45 -4.97
CA PHE A 105 -0.97 2.68 -3.56
C PHE A 105 -0.88 1.40 -2.74
N GLU A 106 -1.32 0.29 -3.31
CA GLU A 106 -1.27 -1.03 -2.68
C GLU A 106 -1.15 -2.09 -3.77
N ALA A 107 -0.27 -3.08 -3.59
CA ALA A 107 -0.13 -4.18 -4.52
C ALA A 107 0.40 -5.39 -3.77
N ASN A 108 -0.48 -6.22 -3.23
CA ASN A 108 -0.09 -7.40 -2.46
C ASN A 108 -0.94 -8.60 -2.81
N ALA A 109 -0.36 -9.78 -2.59
CA ALA A 109 -1.03 -11.06 -2.69
C ALA A 109 -0.59 -11.97 -1.54
N GLY A 110 -1.47 -12.87 -1.14
CA GLY A 110 -1.19 -13.76 -0.03
C GLY A 110 -1.82 -15.12 -0.18
N VAL A 111 -1.21 -16.10 0.48
CA VAL A 111 -1.68 -17.49 0.55
C VAL A 111 -1.89 -17.89 1.99
N LYS A 112 -2.97 -18.62 2.23
CA LYS A 112 -3.26 -19.17 3.54
C LYS A 112 -2.46 -20.44 3.75
N LEU A 113 -1.65 -20.48 4.80
CA LEU A 113 -0.77 -21.61 5.08
C LEU A 113 -1.56 -22.76 5.73
N SER A 114 -2.45 -22.46 6.67
CA SER A 114 -3.25 -23.47 7.39
C SER A 114 -4.69 -23.57 6.85
N LYS A 115 -5.27 -24.78 6.86
CA LYS A 115 -6.71 -24.98 6.57
C LYS A 115 -7.59 -24.70 7.79
N LYS A 116 -7.01 -24.76 9.00
CA LYS A 116 -7.73 -24.68 10.28
C LYS A 116 -7.47 -23.39 11.04
N SER A 117 -6.53 -22.56 10.57
CA SER A 117 -6.04 -21.39 11.28
C SER A 117 -5.91 -20.22 10.32
N GLU A 118 -6.13 -19.00 10.80
CA GLU A 118 -5.91 -17.76 10.05
C GLU A 118 -4.43 -17.40 9.98
N LEU A 119 -3.61 -18.32 9.46
CA LEU A 119 -2.19 -18.12 9.23
C LEU A 119 -1.94 -17.82 7.74
N TRP A 120 -1.44 -16.63 7.45
CA TRP A 120 -1.26 -16.10 6.11
C TRP A 120 0.17 -15.67 5.86
N LEU A 121 0.67 -15.95 4.65
CA LEU A 121 1.89 -15.37 4.13
C LEU A 121 1.52 -14.46 2.96
N ASP A 122 1.76 -13.17 3.13
CA ASP A 122 1.53 -12.14 2.13
C ASP A 122 2.85 -11.58 1.60
N GLY A 123 2.85 -11.09 0.37
CA GLY A 123 3.97 -10.38 -0.22
C GLY A 123 3.52 -9.23 -1.11
N GLY A 124 4.27 -8.14 -1.13
CA GLY A 124 4.04 -6.98 -1.99
C GLY A 124 4.17 -5.65 -1.25
N ILE A 125 3.39 -4.67 -1.70
CA ILE A 125 3.29 -3.31 -1.14
C ILE A 125 2.04 -3.23 -0.27
N PHE A 126 2.24 -2.82 0.98
CA PHE A 126 1.21 -2.69 2.01
C PHE A 126 1.14 -1.26 2.53
N GLY A 127 0.03 -0.90 3.17
CA GLY A 127 0.01 0.25 4.06
C GLY A 127 0.94 0.02 5.25
N SER A 128 1.68 1.06 5.64
CA SER A 128 2.59 1.01 6.77
C SER A 128 1.85 0.76 8.08
N HIS A 129 2.46 -0.03 8.96
CA HIS A 129 1.97 -0.25 10.32
C HIS A 129 2.51 0.78 11.32
N ILE A 130 3.35 1.71 10.86
CA ILE A 130 3.98 2.74 11.70
C ILE A 130 3.06 3.96 11.77
N GLY A 131 2.88 4.48 12.99
CA GLY A 131 2.17 5.73 13.24
C GLY A 131 0.65 5.57 13.41
N PHE A 132 0.01 6.68 13.79
CA PHE A 132 -1.44 6.75 14.05
C PHE A 132 -2.20 7.47 12.93
N GLU A 133 -1.49 7.99 11.94
CA GLU A 133 -2.04 8.74 10.81
C GLU A 133 -1.78 7.99 9.50
N SER A 134 -2.49 8.37 8.44
CA SER A 134 -2.52 7.67 7.16
C SER A 134 -2.39 8.65 5.99
N ALA A 135 -1.95 8.17 4.83
CA ALA A 135 -2.08 8.91 3.58
C ALA A 135 -3.56 9.19 3.22
N ILE A 136 -4.48 8.39 3.74
CA ILE A 136 -5.92 8.56 3.55
C ILE A 136 -6.45 9.59 4.55
N GLY A 137 -6.91 10.74 4.06
CA GLY A 137 -7.47 11.83 4.85
C GLY A 137 -8.53 11.43 5.86
N LYS A 138 -9.57 10.72 5.38
CA LYS A 138 -10.74 10.33 6.20
C LYS A 138 -10.41 9.43 7.39
N ASP A 139 -9.23 8.79 7.40
CA ASP A 139 -8.80 7.91 8.48
C ASP A 139 -8.07 8.68 9.60
N CYS A 140 -7.99 10.00 9.50
CA CYS A 140 -7.28 10.85 10.44
C CYS A 140 -8.17 11.92 11.05
N TRP A 141 -7.82 12.33 12.27
CA TRP A 141 -8.64 13.22 13.08
C TRP A 141 -8.54 14.68 12.65
N THR A 142 -7.43 15.05 12.02
CA THR A 142 -7.16 16.40 11.51
C THR A 142 -6.86 16.35 10.02
N LEU A 143 -7.18 17.45 9.34
CA LEU A 143 -6.88 17.62 7.92
C LEU A 143 -5.36 17.66 7.68
N THR A 144 -4.63 18.39 8.51
CA THR A 144 -3.17 18.42 8.48
C THR A 144 -2.58 17.25 9.24
N ARG A 145 -1.53 16.66 8.68
CA ARG A 145 -0.73 15.61 9.32
C ARG A 145 0.22 16.20 10.35
N SER A 146 0.55 15.41 11.37
CA SER A 146 1.69 15.73 12.21
C SER A 146 2.98 15.65 11.39
N ILE A 147 3.97 16.46 11.77
CA ILE A 147 5.31 16.41 11.15
C ILE A 147 5.89 15.00 11.26
N LEU A 148 5.65 14.30 12.38
CA LEU A 148 6.11 12.92 12.56
C LEU A 148 5.53 12.00 11.48
N ALA A 149 4.23 12.08 11.22
CA ALA A 149 3.57 11.20 10.27
C ALA A 149 3.97 11.50 8.83
N ASP A 150 4.00 12.77 8.43
CA ASP A 150 4.42 13.18 7.08
C ASP A 150 5.91 12.81 6.81
N ASN A 151 6.72 12.63 7.85
CA ASN A 151 8.12 12.18 7.74
C ASN A 151 8.31 10.67 8.01
N SER A 152 7.22 9.90 8.09
CA SER A 152 7.25 8.45 8.21
C SER A 152 6.65 7.79 6.97
N PRO A 153 7.14 6.60 6.54
CA PRO A 153 6.56 5.92 5.38
C PRO A 153 5.10 5.53 5.64
N TYR A 154 4.21 5.90 4.71
CA TYR A 154 2.81 5.44 4.71
C TYR A 154 2.61 4.09 4.01
N TYR A 155 3.67 3.53 3.43
CA TYR A 155 3.69 2.19 2.86
C TYR A 155 4.94 1.43 3.28
N GLU A 156 4.87 0.12 3.14
CA GLU A 156 5.99 -0.80 3.27
C GLU A 156 5.98 -1.80 2.13
N SER A 157 7.12 -2.39 1.80
CA SER A 157 7.21 -3.47 0.81
C SER A 157 8.01 -4.63 1.38
N GLY A 158 7.52 -5.86 1.15
CA GLY A 158 8.16 -7.05 1.69
C GLY A 158 7.25 -8.26 1.74
N ALA A 159 7.57 -9.17 2.65
CA ALA A 159 6.74 -10.31 3.00
C ALA A 159 6.22 -10.14 4.43
N LYS A 160 5.00 -10.61 4.68
CA LYS A 160 4.33 -10.51 5.97
C LYS A 160 3.74 -11.86 6.36
N LEU A 161 4.12 -12.37 7.51
CA LEU A 161 3.51 -13.54 8.13
C LEU A 161 2.51 -13.06 9.18
N SER A 162 1.22 -13.35 8.98
CA SER A 162 0.17 -12.91 9.89
C SER A 162 -0.65 -14.07 10.46
N TYR A 163 -1.01 -13.95 11.74
CA TYR A 163 -1.82 -14.93 12.46
C TYR A 163 -2.92 -14.23 13.27
N THR A 164 -4.16 -14.66 13.07
CA THR A 164 -5.30 -14.25 13.90
C THR A 164 -5.77 -15.42 14.76
N THR A 165 -6.01 -15.18 16.05
CA THR A 165 -6.54 -16.22 16.96
C THR A 165 -7.95 -16.67 16.55
N PRO A 166 -8.37 -17.91 16.87
CA PRO A 166 -9.69 -18.41 16.48
C PRO A 166 -10.87 -17.59 17.02
N ASP A 167 -10.68 -16.89 18.14
CA ASP A 167 -11.67 -15.97 18.72
C ASP A 167 -11.62 -14.55 18.15
N GLY A 168 -10.70 -14.28 17.21
CA GLY A 168 -10.53 -13.00 16.53
C GLY A 168 -9.93 -11.87 17.38
N LYS A 169 -9.54 -12.14 18.63
CA LYS A 169 -9.13 -11.08 19.57
C LYS A 169 -7.69 -10.61 19.39
N TRP A 170 -6.82 -11.47 18.87
CA TRP A 170 -5.41 -11.16 18.72
C TRP A 170 -4.98 -11.32 17.27
N PHE A 171 -4.26 -10.31 16.81
CA PHE A 171 -3.58 -10.29 15.52
C PHE A 171 -2.08 -10.15 15.74
N PHE A 172 -1.31 -11.10 15.22
CA PHE A 172 0.14 -11.09 15.24
C PHE A 172 0.66 -10.98 13.82
N SER A 173 1.72 -10.20 13.61
CA SER A 173 2.33 -10.00 12.30
C SER A 173 3.83 -9.81 12.44
N ALA A 174 4.58 -10.35 11.48
CA ALA A 174 6.03 -10.19 11.32
C ALA A 174 6.39 -10.05 9.84
#